data_AF-A0A6A7AE52-F1
#
_entry.id   AF-A0A6A7AE52-F1
#
_cell.length_a   1.000
_cell.length_b   1.000
_cell.length_c   1.000
_cell.angle_alpha   90.00
_cell.angle_beta   90.00
_cell.angle_gamma   90.00
#
_symmetry.space_group_name_H-M   'P 1'
#
loop_
_entity.id
_entity.type
_entity.pdbx_description
1 polymer ?
#
loop_
_entity_poly.entity_id
_entity_poly.type
_entity_poly.pdbx_seq_one_letter_code
_entity_poly.pdbx_strand_id
1 'polypeptide(L)'
;MRRSIAPPYTPRDKFEMTELSPILSKEGITESNAQSSRLLRLPAELRTKIFAHTLGGHEMRFSWQDKGCKRPSKRIFGIRRRSDNSALMREERKMLLNITLISRQIYTETGLLPFAVNTFPFTMLPDAEQEKWFAQKLLVAQQNAITTVRCPVQKMFFEFEAGPVASRHCTGTFKQLGSLQCLVLEAENFQLSREEKEIVVKKIRTVNGKDMLKVVFLDGKI
;
A
#
# COMPACT_ATOMS: atom_id res chain seq x y z
N MET A 1 -32.12 13.80 -28.41
CA MET A 1 -30.80 14.11 -27.79
C MET A 1 -29.80 14.43 -28.89
N ARG A 2 -29.36 15.69 -29.02
CA ARG A 2 -28.33 16.10 -30.00
C ARG A 2 -26.95 15.73 -29.45
N ARG A 3 -26.16 14.94 -30.19
CA ARG A 3 -24.77 14.62 -29.84
C ARG A 3 -23.94 15.90 -29.96
N SER A 4 -23.24 16.27 -28.88
CA SER A 4 -22.23 17.34 -28.89
C SER A 4 -21.17 16.99 -29.94
N ILE A 5 -21.03 17.83 -30.96
CA ILE A 5 -19.96 17.73 -31.94
C ILE A 5 -18.67 18.07 -31.19
N ALA A 6 -17.72 17.12 -31.14
CA ALA A 6 -16.42 17.38 -30.55
C ALA A 6 -15.76 18.56 -31.30
N PRO A 7 -15.09 19.49 -30.59
CA PRO A 7 -14.42 20.60 -31.24
C PRO A 7 -13.40 20.07 -32.25
N PRO A 8 -13.22 20.76 -33.40
CA PRO A 8 -12.30 20.33 -34.44
C PRO A 8 -10.89 20.18 -33.85
N TYR A 9 -10.29 19.03 -34.10
CA TYR A 9 -8.91 18.73 -33.72
C TYR A 9 -7.99 19.75 -34.40
N THR A 10 -7.33 20.61 -33.62
CA THR A 10 -6.29 21.50 -34.14
C THR A 10 -5.10 20.66 -34.61
N PRO A 11 -4.73 20.70 -35.90
CA PRO A 11 -3.57 19.99 -36.42
C PRO A 11 -2.31 20.40 -35.67
N ARG A 12 -1.47 19.43 -35.29
CA ARG A 12 -0.25 19.63 -34.49
C ARG A 12 0.74 20.60 -35.15
N ASP A 13 0.66 20.72 -36.47
CA ASP A 13 1.57 21.51 -37.30
C ASP A 13 1.25 23.01 -37.29
N LYS A 14 0.09 23.40 -36.73
CA LYS A 14 -0.29 24.80 -36.50
C LYS A 14 -0.03 25.30 -35.09
N PHE A 15 0.55 24.47 -34.22
CA PHE A 15 1.06 24.94 -32.93
C PHE A 15 2.38 25.66 -33.18
N GLU A 16 2.31 26.97 -33.37
CA GLU A 16 3.50 27.82 -33.36
C GLU A 16 4.17 27.71 -31.98
N MET A 17 5.34 27.06 -31.94
CA MET A 17 6.13 26.84 -30.73
C MET A 17 6.57 28.15 -30.04
N THR A 18 6.42 29.28 -30.73
CA THR A 18 6.72 30.64 -30.30
C THR A 18 5.72 31.22 -29.29
N GLU A 19 4.54 30.63 -29.13
CA GLU A 19 3.58 31.05 -28.08
C GLU A 19 3.72 30.27 -26.76
N LEU A 20 4.67 29.34 -26.66
CA LEU A 20 5.00 28.75 -25.38
C LEU A 20 5.62 29.85 -24.51
N SER A 21 4.88 30.26 -23.48
CA SER A 21 5.41 31.08 -22.39
C SER A 21 6.79 30.53 -22.02
N PRO A 22 7.82 31.39 -21.89
CA PRO A 22 9.19 30.93 -21.68
C PRO A 22 9.16 29.91 -20.55
N ILE A 23 9.57 28.67 -20.88
CA ILE A 23 9.62 27.59 -19.90
C ILE A 23 10.55 28.12 -18.82
N LEU A 24 9.97 28.53 -17.69
CA LEU A 24 10.73 29.01 -16.55
C LEU A 24 11.80 27.97 -16.26
N SER A 25 13.01 28.44 -15.95
CA SER A 25 14.06 27.54 -15.49
C SER A 25 13.54 26.70 -14.32
N LYS A 26 14.13 25.53 -14.11
CA LYS A 26 13.74 24.63 -13.02
C LYS A 26 13.77 25.37 -11.67
N GLU A 27 14.72 26.30 -11.53
CA GLU A 27 14.89 27.20 -10.39
C GLU A 27 13.70 28.17 -10.29
N GLY A 28 13.29 28.82 -11.39
CA GLY A 28 12.16 29.74 -11.42
C GLY A 28 10.81 29.06 -11.11
N ILE A 29 10.60 27.83 -11.58
CA ILE A 29 9.41 27.04 -11.21
C ILE A 29 9.43 26.70 -9.72
N THR A 30 10.59 26.34 -9.17
CA THR A 30 10.73 25.98 -7.75
C THR A 30 10.48 27.18 -6.85
N GLU A 31 11.04 28.35 -7.18
CA GLU A 31 10.85 29.59 -6.43
C GLU A 31 9.41 30.09 -6.51
N SER A 32 8.82 30.11 -7.71
CA SER A 32 7.41 30.47 -7.89
C SER A 32 6.48 29.53 -7.11
N ASN A 33 6.73 28.22 -7.13
CA ASN A 33 5.97 27.25 -6.35
C ASN A 33 6.14 27.46 -4.85
N ALA A 34 7.34 27.79 -4.37
CA ALA A 34 7.58 28.11 -2.97
C ALA A 34 6.84 29.39 -2.56
N GLN A 35 6.74 30.40 -3.42
CA GLN A 35 6.04 31.64 -3.10
C GLN A 35 4.51 31.52 -3.21
N SER A 36 4.02 30.80 -4.23
CA SER A 36 2.58 30.72 -4.51
C SER A 36 1.88 29.63 -3.70
N SER A 37 2.48 28.45 -3.53
CA SER A 37 1.84 27.31 -2.88
C SER A 37 1.97 27.36 -1.36
N ARG A 38 0.84 27.50 -0.64
CA ARG A 38 0.81 27.42 0.83
C ARG A 38 1.37 26.10 1.36
N LEU A 39 1.17 25.01 0.63
CA LEU A 39 1.66 23.69 1.02
C LEU A 39 3.19 23.59 0.90
N LEU A 40 3.77 24.16 -0.18
CA LEU A 40 5.22 24.09 -0.41
C LEU A 40 6.02 25.08 0.44
N ARG A 41 5.37 26.10 1.03
CA ARG A 41 5.96 26.97 2.06
C ARG A 41 6.21 26.28 3.39
N LEU A 42 5.51 25.20 3.69
CA LEU A 42 5.67 24.48 4.95
C LEU A 42 7.03 23.79 4.98
N PRO A 43 7.68 23.65 6.15
CA PRO A 43 8.81 22.74 6.31
C PRO A 43 8.46 21.31 5.85
N ALA A 44 9.47 20.56 5.37
CA ALA A 44 9.29 19.23 4.81
C ALA A 44 8.66 18.24 5.81
N GLU A 45 8.96 18.40 7.10
CA GLU A 45 8.44 17.59 8.19
C GLU A 45 6.93 17.76 8.34
N LEU A 46 6.43 18.99 8.24
CA LEU A 46 5.00 19.28 8.34
C LEU A 46 4.26 18.76 7.11
N ARG A 47 4.83 18.92 5.90
CA ARG A 47 4.28 18.31 4.69
C ARG A 47 4.17 16.80 4.85
N THR A 48 5.25 16.14 5.28
CA THR A 48 5.28 14.69 5.50
C THR A 48 4.19 14.24 6.47
N LYS A 49 3.96 14.96 7.57
CA LYS A 49 2.86 14.67 8.50
C LYS A 49 1.48 14.82 7.85
N ILE A 50 1.23 15.90 7.11
CA ILE A 50 -0.03 16.13 6.38
C ILE A 50 -0.27 14.99 5.39
N PHE A 51 0.75 14.61 4.63
CA PHE A 51 0.65 13.52 3.66
C PHE A 51 0.49 12.16 4.34
N ALA A 52 1.14 11.92 5.48
CA ALA A 52 0.95 10.68 6.24
C ALA A 52 -0.51 10.53 6.72
N HIS A 53 -1.14 11.62 7.18
CA HIS A 53 -2.56 11.59 7.54
C HIS A 53 -3.48 11.44 6.34
N THR A 54 -3.16 12.09 5.22
CA THR A 54 -3.95 12.01 3.98
C THR A 54 -3.85 10.62 3.33
N LEU A 55 -2.65 10.06 3.27
CA LEU A 55 -2.34 8.81 2.55
C LEU A 55 -2.46 7.56 3.43
N GLY A 56 -2.42 7.70 4.75
CA GLY A 56 -2.36 6.60 5.72
C GLY A 56 -3.73 6.15 6.23
N GLY A 57 -3.71 5.14 7.09
CA GLY A 57 -4.93 4.63 7.74
C GLY A 57 -5.82 3.76 6.85
N HIS A 58 -5.31 3.31 5.71
CA HIS A 58 -6.02 2.44 4.78
C HIS A 58 -5.47 1.01 4.80
N GLU A 59 -6.29 0.09 4.29
CA GLU A 59 -5.86 -1.25 3.90
C GLU A 59 -5.63 -1.32 2.39
N MET A 60 -4.42 -1.69 1.99
CA MET A 60 -4.04 -1.84 0.59
C MET A 60 -4.15 -3.29 0.15
N ARG A 61 -5.26 -3.61 -0.52
CA ARG A 61 -5.60 -4.97 -0.95
C ARG A 61 -5.18 -5.21 -2.39
N PHE A 62 -4.49 -6.32 -2.61
CA PHE A 62 -4.24 -6.86 -3.94
C PHE A 62 -5.19 -8.03 -4.15
N SER A 63 -6.06 -7.94 -5.15
CA SER A 63 -7.02 -8.99 -5.46
C SER A 63 -6.96 -9.35 -6.93
N TRP A 64 -7.24 -10.61 -7.21
CA TRP A 64 -7.44 -11.11 -8.56
C TRP A 64 -8.93 -11.12 -8.84
N GLN A 65 -9.35 -10.38 -9.87
CA GLN A 65 -10.68 -10.57 -10.41
C GLN A 65 -10.59 -11.68 -11.45
N ASP A 66 -10.92 -12.90 -11.03
CA ASP A 66 -11.29 -13.93 -11.98
C ASP A 66 -12.60 -13.50 -12.65
N LYS A 67 -12.59 -13.43 -13.98
CA LYS A 67 -13.77 -13.01 -14.74
C LYS A 67 -14.62 -14.18 -15.21
N GLY A 68 -14.30 -15.41 -14.80
CA GLY A 68 -14.97 -16.60 -15.29
C GLY A 68 -14.68 -16.79 -16.78
N CYS A 69 -13.75 -17.69 -17.07
CA CYS A 69 -13.48 -18.26 -18.39
C CYS A 69 -13.03 -17.25 -19.49
N LYS A 70 -11.78 -17.45 -19.97
CA LYS A 70 -11.16 -16.91 -21.19
C LYS A 70 -10.48 -15.52 -21.17
N ARG A 71 -10.54 -14.74 -20.08
CA ARG A 71 -9.71 -13.51 -19.97
C ARG A 71 -8.68 -13.66 -18.86
N PRO A 72 -7.44 -13.16 -19.05
CA PRO A 72 -6.46 -13.15 -17.98
C PRO A 72 -7.03 -12.38 -16.79
N SER A 73 -6.90 -12.97 -15.60
CA SER A 73 -7.37 -12.40 -14.35
C SER A 73 -6.89 -10.96 -14.22
N LYS A 74 -7.84 -10.02 -14.11
CA LYS A 74 -7.48 -8.60 -13.98
C LYS A 74 -7.08 -8.36 -12.54
N ARG A 75 -5.84 -7.93 -12.32
CA ARG A 75 -5.40 -7.48 -11.01
C ARG A 75 -6.14 -6.20 -10.63
N ILE A 76 -6.77 -6.21 -9.46
CA ILE A 76 -7.43 -5.06 -8.88
C ILE A 76 -6.67 -4.66 -7.62
N PHE A 77 -6.11 -3.45 -7.67
CA PHE A 77 -5.67 -2.75 -6.49
C PHE A 77 -6.87 -2.08 -5.82
N GLY A 78 -7.20 -2.57 -4.62
CA GLY A 78 -8.25 -2.04 -3.77
C GLY A 78 -7.65 -1.28 -2.60
N ILE A 79 -8.33 -0.22 -2.19
CA ILE A 79 -8.01 0.52 -0.97
C ILE A 79 -9.29 0.53 -0.15
N ARG A 80 -9.20 0.13 1.12
CA ARG A 80 -10.31 0.21 2.06
C ARG A 80 -9.98 1.14 3.20
N ARG A 81 -10.99 1.85 3.71
CA ARG A 81 -10.86 2.63 4.94
C ARG A 81 -10.92 1.67 6.12
N ARG A 82 -10.02 1.86 7.10
CA ARG A 82 -9.98 1.02 8.29
C ARG A 82 -11.16 1.27 9.24
N SER A 83 -11.71 2.48 9.23
CA SER A 83 -12.76 2.90 10.17
C SER A 83 -14.09 2.19 9.95
N ASP A 84 -14.46 1.94 8.70
CA ASP A 84 -15.79 1.44 8.31
C ASP A 84 -15.73 0.23 7.37
N ASN A 85 -14.52 -0.27 7.07
CA ASN A 85 -14.25 -1.32 6.10
C ASN A 85 -14.79 -1.03 4.67
N SER A 86 -15.20 0.20 4.38
CA SER A 86 -15.73 0.60 3.09
C SER A 86 -14.61 0.62 2.04
N ALA A 87 -14.93 0.12 0.85
CA ALA A 87 -14.02 0.22 -0.28
C ALA A 87 -14.08 1.64 -0.84
N LEU A 88 -12.92 2.27 -1.01
CA LEU A 88 -12.85 3.54 -1.73
C LEU A 88 -13.33 3.34 -3.17
N MET A 89 -14.07 4.30 -3.70
CA MET A 89 -14.47 4.36 -5.10
C MET A 89 -13.24 4.46 -6.01
N ARG A 90 -13.37 4.07 -7.28
CA ARG A 90 -12.24 4.02 -8.21
C ARG A 90 -11.55 5.38 -8.36
N GLU A 91 -12.33 6.44 -8.36
CA GLU A 91 -11.90 7.83 -8.49
C GLU A 91 -11.13 8.28 -7.25
N GLU A 92 -11.64 7.97 -6.06
CA GLU A 92 -10.97 8.23 -4.78
C GLU A 92 -9.62 7.50 -4.71
N ARG A 93 -9.56 6.22 -5.13
CA ARG A 93 -8.30 5.45 -5.16
C ARG A 93 -7.24 6.09 -6.05
N LYS A 94 -7.65 6.58 -7.23
CA LYS A 94 -6.75 7.29 -8.14
C LYS A 94 -6.28 8.60 -7.52
N MET A 95 -7.21 9.37 -6.96
CA MET A 95 -6.89 10.66 -6.35
C MET A 95 -5.87 10.50 -5.21
N LEU A 96 -6.06 9.49 -4.36
CA LEU A 96 -5.17 9.21 -3.23
C LEU A 96 -3.72 8.97 -3.68
N LEU A 97 -3.50 8.11 -4.68
CA LEU A 97 -2.14 7.83 -5.15
C LEU A 97 -1.57 8.97 -6.02
N ASN A 98 -2.41 9.64 -6.80
CA ASN A 98 -1.99 10.71 -7.71
C ASN A 98 -1.49 11.96 -6.97
N ILE A 99 -1.86 12.15 -5.70
CA ILE A 99 -1.37 13.30 -4.94
C ILE A 99 0.16 13.30 -4.82
N THR A 100 0.79 12.12 -4.84
CA THR A 100 2.24 11.99 -4.84
C THR A 100 2.88 12.36 -6.18
N LEU A 101 2.09 12.44 -7.26
CA LEU A 101 2.56 12.66 -8.64
C LEU A 101 2.41 14.11 -9.11
N ILE A 102 1.82 15.00 -8.32
CA ILE A 102 1.54 16.39 -8.74
C ILE A 102 2.82 17.24 -8.86
N SER A 103 3.87 16.91 -8.10
CA SER A 103 5.16 17.60 -8.14
C SER A 103 6.28 16.64 -7.79
N ARG A 104 7.44 16.82 -8.44
CA ARG A 104 8.65 16.01 -8.16
C ARG A 104 9.10 16.13 -6.71
N GLN A 105 8.99 17.32 -6.11
CA GLN A 105 9.35 17.55 -4.72
C GLN A 105 8.44 16.75 -3.76
N ILE A 106 7.13 16.79 -4.00
CA ILE A 106 6.17 16.03 -3.20
C ILE A 106 6.41 14.53 -3.39
N TYR A 107 6.68 14.09 -4.62
CA TYR A 107 6.99 12.69 -4.90
C TYR A 107 8.21 12.19 -4.10
N THR A 108 9.30 12.96 -4.08
CA THR A 108 10.52 12.57 -3.35
C THR A 108 10.30 12.48 -1.85
N GLU A 109 9.44 13.32 -1.28
CA GLU A 109 9.14 13.33 0.16
C GLU A 109 8.12 12.25 0.55
N THR A 110 7.16 11.96 -0.34
CA THR A 110 5.93 11.23 0.04
C THR A 110 5.72 9.93 -0.71
N GLY A 111 6.50 9.64 -1.75
CA GLY A 111 6.28 8.50 -2.65
C GLY A 111 6.29 7.14 -1.96
N LEU A 112 6.94 7.03 -0.80
CA LEU A 112 6.97 5.82 0.02
C LEU A 112 5.92 5.79 1.15
N LEU A 113 5.27 6.92 1.47
CA LEU A 113 4.25 6.98 2.52
C LEU A 113 3.09 6.01 2.30
N PRO A 114 2.56 5.81 1.07
CA PRO A 114 1.53 4.81 0.83
C PRO A 114 1.91 3.41 1.36
N PHE A 115 3.19 3.07 1.38
CA PHE A 115 3.70 1.79 1.89
C PHE A 115 4.00 1.84 3.40
N ALA A 116 4.49 2.98 3.89
CA ALA A 116 4.92 3.12 5.29
C ALA A 116 3.78 3.30 6.29
N VAL A 117 2.65 3.93 5.89
CA VAL A 117 1.58 4.31 6.82
C VAL A 117 0.27 3.55 6.60
N ASN A 118 0.25 2.55 5.73
CA ASN A 118 -0.91 1.70 5.48
C ASN A 118 -0.67 0.24 5.88
N THR A 119 -1.77 -0.50 6.02
CA THR A 119 -1.73 -1.92 6.36
C THR A 119 -1.93 -2.77 5.11
N PHE A 120 -1.09 -3.80 4.95
CA PHE A 120 -1.17 -4.73 3.83
C PHE A 120 -1.75 -6.07 4.29
N PRO A 121 -3.04 -6.36 4.01
CA PRO A 121 -3.63 -7.64 4.34
C PRO A 121 -3.24 -8.73 3.33
N PHE A 122 -2.75 -9.84 3.86
CA PHE A 122 -2.50 -11.09 3.16
C PHE A 122 -3.70 -12.01 3.42
N THR A 123 -4.76 -11.84 2.64
CA THR A 123 -6.03 -12.56 2.84
C THR A 123 -5.96 -14.05 2.46
N MET A 124 -6.93 -14.82 2.96
CA MET A 124 -7.06 -16.29 2.93
C MET A 124 -6.81 -17.04 1.60
N LEU A 125 -6.69 -16.39 0.45
CA LEU A 125 -6.49 -17.14 -0.80
C LEU A 125 -5.07 -17.74 -0.88
N PRO A 126 -4.93 -19.02 -1.24
CA PRO A 126 -3.66 -19.74 -1.30
C PRO A 126 -2.86 -19.39 -2.56
N ASP A 127 -2.87 -18.12 -2.95
CA ASP A 127 -2.08 -17.69 -4.07
C ASP A 127 -0.66 -17.48 -3.57
N ALA A 128 0.17 -18.52 -3.66
CA ALA A 128 1.62 -18.37 -3.74
C ALA A 128 1.99 -17.28 -4.80
N GLU A 129 1.10 -17.05 -5.76
CA GLU A 129 1.17 -15.92 -6.69
C GLU A 129 1.06 -14.54 -6.04
N GLN A 130 0.31 -14.33 -4.95
CA GLN A 130 0.24 -13.04 -4.26
C GLN A 130 1.57 -12.73 -3.59
N GLU A 131 2.17 -13.69 -2.89
CA GLU A 131 3.51 -13.54 -2.27
C GLU A 131 4.58 -13.33 -3.33
N LYS A 132 4.57 -14.17 -4.37
CA LYS A 132 5.49 -14.05 -5.51
C LYS A 132 5.33 -12.71 -6.22
N TRP A 133 4.10 -12.25 -6.41
CA TRP A 133 3.82 -10.94 -7.00
C TRP A 133 4.37 -9.82 -6.14
N PHE A 134 4.12 -9.88 -4.83
CA PHE A 134 4.56 -8.88 -3.87
C PHE A 134 6.09 -8.74 -3.90
N ALA A 135 6.79 -9.87 -3.91
CA ALA A 135 8.24 -9.95 -4.02
C ALA A 135 8.77 -9.44 -5.38
N GLN A 136 8.05 -9.69 -6.47
CA GLN A 136 8.53 -9.42 -7.84
C GLN A 136 8.16 -8.04 -8.38
N LYS A 137 7.12 -7.38 -7.86
CA LYS A 137 6.56 -6.16 -8.47
C LYS A 137 6.76 -4.90 -7.67
N LEU A 138 6.96 -5.01 -6.37
CA LEU A 138 7.36 -3.85 -5.57
C LEU A 138 8.84 -3.57 -5.76
N LEU A 139 9.19 -2.29 -5.91
CA LEU A 139 10.59 -1.87 -5.85
C LEU A 139 11.14 -2.18 -4.45
N VAL A 140 12.43 -2.44 -4.34
CA VAL A 140 13.08 -2.72 -3.04
C VAL A 140 12.80 -1.62 -2.02
N ALA A 141 12.83 -0.35 -2.44
CA ALA A 141 12.48 0.78 -1.58
C ALA A 141 11.03 0.74 -1.08
N GLN A 142 10.09 0.27 -1.91
CA GLN A 142 8.69 0.12 -1.52
C GLN A 142 8.51 -1.05 -0.57
N GLN A 143 9.16 -2.19 -0.82
CA GLN A 143 9.15 -3.35 0.09
C GLN A 143 9.69 -2.97 1.47
N ASN A 144 10.82 -2.26 1.48
CA ASN A 144 11.45 -1.77 2.70
C ASN A 144 10.66 -0.65 3.37
N ALA A 145 9.76 0.04 2.68
CA ALA A 145 8.90 1.02 3.31
C ALA A 145 7.75 0.36 4.08
N ILE A 146 7.42 -0.91 3.84
CA ILE A 146 6.27 -1.56 4.47
C ILE A 146 6.55 -1.86 5.94
N THR A 147 5.80 -1.19 6.81
CA THR A 147 5.95 -1.31 8.27
C THR A 147 4.92 -2.25 8.89
N THR A 148 3.73 -2.37 8.29
CA THR A 148 2.59 -3.07 8.87
C THR A 148 1.96 -4.05 7.89
N VAL A 149 1.92 -5.32 8.29
CA VAL A 149 1.25 -6.39 7.55
C VAL A 149 0.15 -6.99 8.41
N ARG A 150 -0.95 -7.38 7.78
CA ARG A 150 -2.02 -8.13 8.43
C ARG A 150 -2.17 -9.49 7.77
N CYS A 151 -2.34 -10.55 8.55
CA CYS A 151 -2.41 -11.90 8.03
C CYS A 151 -3.24 -12.80 8.96
N PRO A 152 -4.13 -13.66 8.45
CA PRO A 152 -4.83 -14.65 9.24
C PRO A 152 -3.87 -15.63 9.91
N VAL A 153 -4.11 -15.99 11.16
CA VAL A 153 -3.26 -16.95 11.91
C VAL A 153 -3.12 -18.28 11.16
N GLN A 154 -4.20 -18.73 10.50
CA GLN A 154 -4.28 -19.98 9.74
C GLN A 154 -3.32 -20.01 8.52
N LYS A 155 -2.86 -18.84 8.07
CA LYS A 155 -1.88 -18.76 6.98
C LYS A 155 -0.46 -18.98 7.46
N MET A 156 -0.15 -18.61 8.70
CA MET A 156 1.18 -18.80 9.25
C MET A 156 1.41 -20.21 9.78
N PHE A 157 0.35 -20.85 10.28
CA PHE A 157 0.44 -22.12 10.98
C PHE A 157 -0.62 -23.09 10.45
N PHE A 158 -0.18 -24.27 10.04
CA PHE A 158 -1.06 -25.31 9.47
C PHE A 158 -1.71 -26.16 10.56
N GLU A 159 -1.03 -26.37 11.69
CA GLU A 159 -1.42 -27.34 12.70
C GLU A 159 -1.46 -26.68 14.08
N PHE A 160 -2.67 -26.45 14.58
CA PHE A 160 -2.92 -26.31 16.02
C PHE A 160 -3.63 -27.54 16.59
N GLU A 161 -4.12 -28.47 15.76
CA GLU A 161 -5.04 -29.50 16.23
C GLU A 161 -4.38 -30.80 16.74
N ALA A 162 -3.09 -31.09 16.46
CA ALA A 162 -2.49 -32.36 16.93
C ALA A 162 -0.95 -32.48 16.99
N GLY A 163 -0.16 -31.42 16.73
CA GLY A 163 1.30 -31.57 16.56
C GLY A 163 2.12 -30.30 16.80
N PRO A 164 3.46 -30.37 16.76
CA PRO A 164 4.31 -29.20 16.90
C PRO A 164 4.01 -28.23 15.75
N VAL A 165 3.71 -26.97 16.09
CA VAL A 165 3.39 -25.90 15.14
C VAL A 165 4.36 -25.95 13.96
N ALA A 166 3.91 -26.37 12.77
CA ALA A 166 4.67 -26.30 11.53
C ALA A 166 4.40 -24.95 10.86
N SER A 167 5.46 -24.22 10.47
CA SER A 167 5.32 -22.90 9.83
C SER A 167 5.06 -23.05 8.33
N ARG A 168 4.11 -22.29 7.79
CA ARG A 168 3.85 -22.18 6.34
C ARG A 168 4.76 -21.15 5.65
N HIS A 169 4.70 -21.16 4.31
CA HIS A 169 5.45 -20.34 3.34
C HIS A 169 5.50 -18.82 3.61
N CYS A 170 4.50 -18.23 4.27
CA CYS A 170 4.38 -16.78 4.40
C CYS A 170 5.54 -16.11 5.17
N THR A 171 6.26 -16.86 6.02
CA THR A 171 7.37 -16.31 6.79
C THR A 171 8.55 -15.90 5.91
N GLY A 172 8.72 -16.55 4.75
CA GLY A 172 9.74 -16.17 3.78
C GLY A 172 9.49 -14.79 3.18
N THR A 173 8.22 -14.45 2.91
CA THR A 173 7.83 -13.14 2.39
C THR A 173 8.11 -12.03 3.41
N PHE A 174 7.81 -12.25 4.69
CA PHE A 174 8.05 -11.24 5.73
C PHE A 174 9.53 -10.97 5.99
N LYS A 175 10.39 -11.97 5.75
CA LYS A 175 11.85 -11.78 5.78
C LYS A 175 12.35 -10.79 4.73
N GLN A 176 11.66 -10.67 3.59
CA GLN A 176 12.02 -9.71 2.53
C GLN A 176 11.59 -8.27 2.88
N LEU A 177 10.69 -8.09 3.84
CA LEU A 177 10.20 -6.78 4.27
C LEU A 177 11.14 -6.20 5.33
N GLY A 178 12.24 -5.57 4.89
CA GLY A 178 13.31 -5.09 5.77
C GLY A 178 12.82 -4.28 6.97
N SER A 179 11.89 -3.35 6.76
CA SER A 179 11.37 -2.47 7.82
C SER A 179 10.02 -2.92 8.40
N LEU A 180 9.62 -4.18 8.24
CA LEU A 180 8.42 -4.69 8.92
C LEU A 180 8.59 -4.54 10.44
N GLN A 181 7.73 -3.72 11.05
CA GLN A 181 7.71 -3.38 12.47
C GLN A 181 6.51 -3.99 13.19
N CYS A 182 5.39 -4.17 12.48
CA CYS A 182 4.12 -4.63 13.04
C CYS A 182 3.52 -5.74 12.19
N LEU A 183 3.19 -6.86 12.83
CA LEU A 183 2.46 -7.97 12.23
C LEU A 183 1.14 -8.16 12.98
N VAL A 184 0.04 -7.94 12.28
CA VAL A 184 -1.31 -8.06 12.80
C VAL A 184 -1.87 -9.42 12.42
N LEU A 185 -2.21 -10.23 13.42
CA LEU A 185 -2.72 -11.58 13.28
C LEU A 185 -4.24 -11.61 13.46
N GLU A 186 -4.98 -12.03 12.44
CA GLU A 186 -6.42 -12.21 12.52
C GLU A 186 -6.75 -13.63 12.99
N ALA A 187 -7.35 -13.75 14.18
CA ALA A 187 -7.71 -15.03 14.79
C ALA A 187 -9.22 -15.28 14.73
N GLU A 188 -9.89 -14.87 13.64
CA GLU A 188 -11.36 -14.82 13.52
C GLU A 188 -12.11 -16.13 13.84
N ASN A 189 -11.43 -17.27 13.89
CA ASN A 189 -12.02 -18.56 14.25
C ASN A 189 -11.17 -19.39 15.23
N PHE A 190 -10.14 -18.79 15.85
CA PHE A 190 -9.21 -19.51 16.72
C PHE A 190 -9.13 -18.82 18.08
N GLN A 191 -9.64 -19.48 19.10
CA GLN A 191 -9.41 -19.08 20.49
C GLN A 191 -8.03 -19.59 20.91
N LEU A 192 -6.99 -18.83 20.60
CA LEU A 192 -5.66 -19.10 21.14
C LEU A 192 -5.63 -18.67 22.61
N SER A 193 -5.24 -19.61 23.47
CA SER A 193 -4.85 -19.32 24.85
C SER A 193 -3.69 -18.32 24.87
N ARG A 194 -3.47 -17.69 26.02
CA ARG A 194 -2.35 -16.76 26.21
C ARG A 194 -1.00 -17.42 25.92
N GLU A 195 -0.82 -18.66 26.37
CA GLU A 195 0.41 -19.43 26.17
C GLU A 195 0.65 -19.73 24.69
N GLU A 196 -0.38 -20.12 23.95
CA GLU A 196 -0.28 -20.33 22.50
C GLU A 196 0.05 -19.04 21.75
N LYS A 197 -0.56 -17.90 22.14
CA LYS A 197 -0.22 -16.58 21.59
C LYS A 197 1.26 -16.26 21.81
N GLU A 198 1.79 -16.53 23.00
CA GLU A 198 3.22 -16.30 23.32
C GLU A 198 4.15 -17.21 22.50
N ILE A 199 3.79 -18.49 22.32
CA ILE A 199 4.54 -19.44 21.47
C ILE A 199 4.57 -18.95 20.02
N VAL A 200 3.43 -18.52 19.49
CA VAL A 200 3.32 -17.95 18.13
C VAL A 200 4.23 -16.74 17.97
N VAL A 201 4.16 -15.79 18.91
CA VAL A 201 4.99 -14.57 18.87
C VAL A 201 6.47 -14.93 18.88
N LYS A 202 6.89 -15.83 19.78
CA LYS A 202 8.29 -16.29 19.86
C LYS A 202 8.74 -16.89 18.53
N LYS A 203 7.94 -17.78 17.95
CA LYS A 203 8.26 -18.43 16.68
C LYS A 203 8.36 -17.44 15.52
N ILE A 204 7.43 -16.49 15.42
CA ILE A 204 7.45 -15.45 14.36
C ILE A 204 8.73 -14.62 14.46
N ARG A 205 9.12 -14.20 15.67
CA ARG A 205 10.34 -13.40 15.87
C ARG A 205 11.59 -14.18 15.48
N THR A 206 11.69 -15.45 15.90
CA THR A 206 12.79 -16.34 15.54
C THR A 206 12.91 -16.54 14.03
N VAL A 207 11.81 -16.84 13.34
CA VAL A 207 11.85 -17.12 11.89
C VAL A 207 12.18 -15.86 11.07
N ASN A 208 11.71 -14.69 11.49
CA ASN A 208 11.99 -13.44 10.80
C ASN A 208 13.35 -12.83 11.17
N GLY A 209 13.99 -13.30 12.24
CA GLY A 209 15.19 -12.67 12.81
C GLY A 209 14.90 -11.24 13.30
N LYS A 210 13.71 -11.00 13.86
CA LYS A 210 13.23 -9.67 14.26
C LYS A 210 12.69 -9.67 15.68
N ASP A 211 13.57 -9.48 16.65
CA ASP A 211 13.18 -9.45 18.07
C ASP A 211 12.23 -8.28 18.40
N MET A 212 12.39 -7.16 17.68
CA MET A 212 11.59 -5.94 17.84
C MET A 212 10.25 -5.98 17.08
N LEU A 213 9.92 -7.08 16.39
CA LEU A 213 8.65 -7.19 15.69
C LEU A 213 7.49 -7.18 16.69
N LYS A 214 6.62 -6.17 16.58
CA LYS A 214 5.38 -6.08 17.32
C LYS A 214 4.37 -7.02 16.67
N VAL A 215 3.85 -7.98 17.43
CA VAL A 215 2.80 -8.89 16.96
C VAL A 215 1.51 -8.54 17.71
N VAL A 216 0.45 -8.27 16.98
CA VAL A 216 -0.86 -7.86 17.53
C VAL A 216 -1.91 -8.87 17.09
N PHE A 217 -2.62 -9.48 18.02
CA PHE A 217 -3.76 -10.34 17.71
C PHE A 217 -5.03 -9.49 17.64
N LEU A 218 -5.78 -9.62 16.54
CA LEU A 218 -7.14 -9.13 16.42
C LEU A 218 -8.08 -10.29 16.77
N ASP A 219 -8.64 -10.21 17.98
CA ASP A 219 -9.73 -11.08 18.40
C ASP A 219 -11.00 -10.51 17.73
N GLY A 220 -11.68 -11.31 16.90
CA GLY A 220 -12.68 -10.90 15.90
C GLY A 220 -14.00 -10.31 16.41
N LYS A 221 -13.98 -9.53 17.49
CA LYS A 221 -15.10 -8.70 17.95
C LYS A 221 -14.85 -7.25 17.51
N ILE A 222 -15.06 -6.97 16.22
CA ILE A 222 -15.28 -5.60 15.74
C ILE A 222 -16.77 -5.46 15.44
#